data_AF-A0A527ZZZ2-F1
#
_entry.id   AF-A0A527ZZZ2-F1
#
_cell.length_a   1.000
_cell.length_b   1.000
_cell.length_c   1.000
_cell.angle_alpha   90.00
_cell.angle_beta   90.00
_cell.angle_gamma   90.00
#
_symmetry.space_group_name_H-M   'P 1'
#
loop_
_entity.id
_entity.type
_entity.pdbx_description
1 polymer ?
#
loop_
_entity_poly.entity_id
_entity_poly.type
_entity_poly.pdbx_seq_one_letter_code
_entity_poly.pdbx_strand_id
1 'polypeptide(L)' 'MGDLDQIDRSLLRLLQEDGRRTTLDLAGRVGLSPTGTSQRVKRLFRDGFITAVRAMLDPR' A
#
# COMPACT_ATOMS: atom_id res chain seq x y z
N MET A 1 16.90 -7.26 -5.85
CA MET A 1 15.88 -6.71 -4.95
C MET A 1 15.65 -5.28 -5.38
N GLY A 2 14.48 -4.97 -5.95
CA GLY A 2 14.19 -3.60 -6.42
C GLY A 2 14.17 -2.65 -5.23
N ASP A 3 14.91 -1.55 -5.32
CA ASP A 3 14.99 -0.59 -4.22
C ASP A 3 13.63 0.07 -3.97
N LEU A 4 13.26 0.22 -2.70
CA LEU A 4 12.01 0.88 -2.30
C LEU A 4 12.22 2.39 -2.33
N ASP A 5 11.53 3.08 -3.25
CA ASP A 5 11.55 4.53 -3.29
C ASP A 5 10.71 5.14 -2.15
N GLN A 6 10.77 6.47 -2.01
CA GLN A 6 10.09 7.19 -0.92
C GLN A 6 8.55 7.03 -0.99
N ILE A 7 8.00 6.90 -2.19
CA ILE A 7 6.56 6.71 -2.40
C ILE A 7 6.17 5.31 -1.95
N ASP A 8 6.92 4.29 -2.37
CA ASP A 8 6.70 2.90 -2.00
C ASP A 8 6.72 2.74 -0.47
N ARG A 9 7.69 3.36 0.22
CA ARG A 9 7.74 3.39 1.71
C ARG A 9 6.53 4.08 2.33
N SER A 10 6.06 5.17 1.71
CA SER A 10 4.87 5.89 2.18
C SER A 10 3.61 5.04 2.02
N LEU A 11 3.45 4.36 0.87
CA LEU A 11 2.35 3.44 0.63
C LEU A 11 2.34 2.29 1.64
N LEU A 12 3.50 1.70 1.93
CA LEU A 12 3.62 0.64 2.93
C LEU A 12 3.19 1.13 4.32
N ARG A 13 3.64 2.32 4.74
CA ARG A 13 3.22 2.91 6.03
C ARG A 13 1.70 3.14 6.05
N LEU A 14 1.15 3.71 4.98
CA LEU A 14 -0.29 4.00 4.90
C LEU A 14 -1.14 2.72 4.94
N LEU A 15 -0.69 1.64 4.28
CA LEU A 15 -1.37 0.35 4.26
C LEU A 15 -1.20 -0.44 5.57
N GLN A 16 -0.09 -0.26 6.29
CA GLN A 16 0.09 -0.85 7.62
C GLN A 16 -0.83 -0.19 8.66
N GLU A 17 -1.03 1.12 8.58
CA GLU A 17 -1.99 1.83 9.43
C GLU A 17 -3.44 1.37 9.17
N ASP A 18 -3.82 1.27 7.90
CA ASP A 18 -5.14 0.83 7.50
C ASP A 18 -5.08 0.15 6.11
N GLY A 19 -5.11 -1.18 6.12
CA GLY A 19 -5.09 -2.00 4.92
C GLY A 19 -6.36 -1.90 4.08
N ARG A 20 -7.42 -1.22 4.55
CA ARG A 20 -8.67 -1.00 3.81
C ARG A 20 -8.67 0.31 3.02
N ARG A 21 -7.62 1.13 3.12
CA ARG A 21 -7.52 2.38 2.37
C ARG A 21 -7.67 2.14 0.87
N THR A 22 -8.53 2.93 0.25
CA THR A 22 -8.77 2.84 -1.19
C THR A 22 -7.58 3.38 -1.97
N THR A 23 -7.40 2.90 -3.19
CA THR A 23 -6.38 3.44 -4.10
C THR A 23 -6.51 4.94 -4.31
N LEU A 24 -7.73 5.49 -4.26
CA LEU A 24 -7.98 6.92 -4.40
C LEU A 24 -7.45 7.73 -3.20
N ASP A 25 -7.68 7.26 -1.97
CA ASP A 25 -7.12 7.89 -0.76
C ASP A 25 -5.59 7.80 -0.75
N LEU A 26 -5.04 6.62 -1.06
CA LEU A 26 -3.59 6.44 -1.14
C LEU A 26 -2.96 7.39 -2.18
N ALA A 27 -3.57 7.49 -3.36
CA ALA A 27 -3.12 8.36 -4.43
C ALA A 27 -3.09 9.85 -4.01
N GLY A 28 -4.15 10.31 -3.34
CA GLY A 28 -4.23 11.67 -2.81
C GLY A 28 -3.14 11.96 -1.77
N ARG A 29 -2.82 10.99 -0.91
CA ARG A 29 -1.79 11.14 0.14
C ARG A 29 -0.36 11.12 -0.39
N VAL A 30 -0.08 10.36 -1.45
CA VAL A 30 1.28 10.24 -2.02
C VAL A 30 1.51 11.13 -3.26
N GLY A 31 0.52 11.90 -3.69
CA GLY A 31 0.64 12.83 -4.81
C GLY A 31 0.73 12.14 -6.18
N LEU A 32 0.11 10.97 -6.34
CA LEU A 32 0.11 10.21 -7.59
C LEU A 32 -1.29 10.08 -8.19
N SER A 33 -1.37 9.65 -9.44
CA SER A 33 -2.64 9.22 -10.03
C SER A 33 -3.14 7.90 -9.39
N PRO A 34 -4.46 7.64 -9.38
CA PRO A 34 -5.00 6.37 -8.90
C PRO A 34 -4.43 5.16 -9.63
N THR A 35 -4.26 5.26 -10.96
CA THR A 35 -3.68 4.19 -11.79
C THR A 35 -2.23 3.91 -11.42
N GLY A 36 -1.40 4.95 -11.27
CA GLY A 36 0.01 4.81 -10.89
C GLY A 36 0.17 4.21 -9.49
N THR A 37 -0.68 4.64 -8.55
CA THR A 37 -0.73 4.09 -7.18
C THR A 37 -1.11 2.62 -7.18
N SER A 38 -2.13 2.22 -7.97
CA SER A 38 -2.53 0.81 -8.09
C SER A 38 -1.41 -0.08 -8.61
N GLN A 39 -0.67 0.38 -9.64
CA GLN A 39 0.45 -0.37 -10.20
C GLN A 39 1.58 -0.57 -9.18
N ARG A 40 1.89 0.48 -8.40
CA ARG A 40 2.88 0.39 -7.33
C ARG A 40 2.45 -0.58 -6.23
N VAL A 41 1.22 -0.48 -5.73
CA VAL A 41 0.70 -1.42 -4.74
C VAL A 41 0.76 -2.86 -5.26
N LYS A 42 0.31 -3.12 -6.49
CA LYS A 42 0.40 -4.46 -7.12
C LYS A 42 1.85 -4.96 -7.21
N ARG A 43 2.79 -4.10 -7.59
CA ARG A 43 4.22 -4.42 -7.59
C ARG A 43 4.71 -4.77 -6.18
N LEU A 44 4.33 -4.02 -5.16
CA LEU A 44 4.72 -4.30 -3.77
C LEU A 44 4.23 -5.66 -3.28
N PHE A 45 3.04 -6.11 -3.68
CA PHE A 45 2.59 -7.48 -3.43
C PHE A 45 3.39 -8.51 -4.22
N ARG A 46 3.55 -8.30 -5.53
CA ARG A 46 4.25 -9.23 -6.43
C ARG A 46 5.71 -9.45 -6.02
N ASP A 47 6.38 -8.37 -5.64
CA ASP A 47 7.80 -8.37 -5.26
C ASP A 47 7.99 -8.85 -3.80
N GLY A 48 6.90 -9.17 -3.08
CA GLY A 48 6.93 -9.75 -1.73
C GLY A 48 7.09 -8.74 -0.59
N PHE A 49 7.09 -7.43 -0.87
CA PHE A 49 7.12 -6.40 0.17
C PHE A 49 5.82 -6.36 0.99
N ILE A 50 4.69 -6.68 0.36
CA ILE A 50 3.41 -6.91 1.05
C ILE A 50 3.07 -8.38 0.91
N THR A 51 3.14 -9.12 2.03
CA THR A 51 2.89 -10.56 2.04
C THR A 51 1.41 -10.90 2.15
N ALA A 52 0.65 -10.14 2.93
CA ALA A 52 -0.80 -10.29 3.08
C ALA A 52 -1.43 -9.03 3.68
N VAL A 53 -2.74 -8.86 3.44
CA VAL A 53 -3.60 -7.94 4.20
C VAL A 53 -4.54 -8.78 5.05
N ARG A 54 -4.61 -8.49 6.35
CA ARG A 54 -5.42 -9.25 7.31
C ARG A 54 -6.25 -8.32 8.16
N ALA A 55 -7.45 -8.78 8.53
CA ALA A 55 -8.27 -8.10 9.52
C ALA A 55 -7.70 -8.33 10.93
N MET A 56 -7.65 -7.28 11.74
CA MET A 56 -7.45 -7.38 13.18
C MET A 56 -8.82 -7.53 13.82
N LEU A 57 -9.08 -8.68 14.44
CA LEU A 57 -10.38 -9.03 15.01
C LEU A 57 -10.38 -8.77 16.52
N ASP A 58 -11.44 -8.16 17.03
CA ASP A 58 -11.76 -8.13 18.45
C ASP A 58 -12.72 -9.29 18.75
N PRO A 59 -12.33 -10.29 19.56
CA PRO A 59 -13.12 -11.49 19.83
C PRO A 59 -14.30 -11.28 20.81
N ARG A 60 -14.70 -10.03 21.07
CA ARG A 60 -15.80 -9.69 21.99
C ARG A 60 -17.19 -9.91 21.41
#